data_AF-A0A932SZT7-F1
#
_entry.id   AF-A0A932SZT7-F1
#
_cell.length_a   1.000
_cell.length_b   1.000
_cell.length_c   1.000
_cell.angle_alpha   90.00
_cell.angle_beta   90.00
_cell.angle_gamma   90.00
#
_symmetry.space_group_name_H-M   'P 1'
#
loop_
_entity.id
_entity.type
_entity.pdbx_description
1 polymer ?
#
loop_
_entity_poly.entity_id
_entity_poly.type
_entity_poly.pdbx_seq_one_letter_code
_entity_poly.pdbx_strand_id
1 'polypeptide(L)'
;MALITNNSCCAICCQQLGTSPIFGTWGVFLPQDDPLVRFCDAPIHWSCYANWSERERFARAYFAFWIEHEKTNPYWARIFVDDEVFVTIGPAVSEVSIRLAATGSDIRVPQAEWECWLEGAALDDAELQSMERDAIRAVLPRLKSAIPSIKRAAESVDWNAKHSLINSQGWERQNRTYEEYNARCREGYRRIEQDGLSCPHCGRDSQDFRFLDVDEERKSYFVCRNCARSFGPDDLK
;
A
#
# COMPACT_ATOMS: atom_id res chain seq x y z
N MET A 1 0.87 6.21 3.72
CA MET A 1 1.31 7.60 3.63
C MET A 1 0.17 8.42 4.15
N ALA A 2 0.40 9.16 5.24
CA ALA A 2 -0.60 10.06 5.78
C ALA A 2 -1.11 11.01 4.69
N LEU A 3 -2.40 11.33 4.77
CA LEU A 3 -3.01 12.35 3.92
C LEU A 3 -2.35 13.70 4.22
N ILE A 4 -1.54 14.20 3.28
CA ILE A 4 -0.91 15.51 3.39
C ILE A 4 -1.92 16.56 2.93
N THR A 5 -2.21 17.51 3.81
CA THR A 5 -3.08 18.66 3.55
C THR A 5 -2.27 19.95 3.64
N ASN A 6 -2.84 21.08 3.23
CA ASN A 6 -2.19 22.39 3.36
C ASN A 6 -1.89 22.79 4.82
N ASN A 7 -2.53 22.13 5.79
CA ASN A 7 -2.33 22.37 7.23
C ASN A 7 -1.41 21.33 7.88
N SER A 8 -0.92 20.35 7.12
CA SER A 8 -0.02 19.33 7.65
C SER A 8 1.33 19.96 8.06
N CYS A 9 1.83 19.52 9.21
CA CYS A 9 3.07 20.02 9.79
C CYS A 9 4.14 18.91 9.78
N CYS A 10 5.40 19.32 9.66
CA CYS A 10 6.55 18.43 9.77
C CYS A 10 6.64 17.84 11.17
N ALA A 11 6.80 16.51 11.26
CA ALA A 11 6.85 15.82 12.55
C ALA A 11 8.09 16.15 13.39
N ILE A 12 9.17 16.68 12.79
CA ILE A 12 10.42 17.03 13.49
C ILE A 12 10.39 18.47 14.00
N CYS A 13 10.18 19.46 13.12
CA CYS A 13 10.27 20.88 13.47
C CYS A 13 8.93 21.54 13.83
N CYS A 14 7.82 20.80 13.67
CA CYS A 14 6.44 21.26 13.90
C CYS A 14 6.00 22.45 13.04
N GLN A 15 6.75 22.84 12.01
CA GLN A 15 6.37 23.89 11.05
C GLN A 15 5.51 23.31 9.92
N GLN A 16 4.71 24.15 9.28
CA GLN A 16 3.90 23.77 8.11
C GLN A 16 4.79 23.25 6.96
N LEU A 17 4.31 22.22 6.25
CA LEU A 17 5.08 21.58 5.18
C LEU A 17 5.30 22.52 3.98
N GLY A 18 4.27 23.28 3.60
CA GLY A 18 4.32 24.19 2.46
C GLY A 18 4.64 23.46 1.15
N THR A 19 5.47 24.08 0.30
CA THR A 19 5.93 23.51 -0.99
C THR A 19 7.30 22.85 -0.91
N SER A 20 7.86 22.71 0.29
CA SER A 20 9.18 22.10 0.46
C SER A 20 9.13 20.59 0.16
N PRO A 21 10.20 19.98 -0.36
CA PRO A 21 10.26 18.53 -0.53
C PRO A 21 9.96 17.80 0.78
N ILE A 22 9.18 16.72 0.70
CA ILE A 22 8.68 15.98 1.86
C ILE A 22 9.23 14.56 1.81
N PHE A 23 9.76 14.10 2.93
CA PHE A 23 9.99 12.69 3.20
C PHE A 23 8.78 12.11 3.95
N GLY A 24 8.36 10.91 3.53
CA GLY A 24 7.28 10.18 4.18
C GLY A 24 7.50 8.69 4.06
N THR A 25 7.11 7.96 5.10
CA THR A 25 7.09 6.49 5.08
C THR A 25 5.65 6.00 4.92
N TRP A 26 5.48 4.71 4.68
CA TRP A 26 4.18 4.05 4.63
C TRP A 26 4.06 3.06 5.78
N GLY A 27 3.00 3.20 6.57
CA GLY A 27 2.66 2.28 7.67
C GLY A 27 3.51 2.49 8.92
N VAL A 28 3.20 1.71 9.95
CA VAL A 28 3.91 1.70 11.23
C VAL A 28 4.80 0.45 11.27
N PHE A 29 6.11 0.65 11.16
CA PHE A 29 7.09 -0.42 11.01
C PHE A 29 8.02 -0.58 12.23
N LEU A 30 7.86 0.28 13.23
CA LEU A 30 8.56 0.21 14.50
C LEU A 30 7.62 -0.32 15.60
N PRO A 31 8.17 -0.98 16.63
CA PRO A 31 7.42 -1.33 17.84
C PRO A 31 6.77 -0.10 18.51
N GLN A 32 5.65 -0.31 19.21
CA GLN A 32 4.90 0.78 19.86
C GLN A 32 5.67 1.46 21.01
N ASP A 33 6.63 0.76 21.61
CA ASP A 33 7.50 1.26 22.66
C ASP A 33 8.77 1.95 22.12
N ASP A 34 9.00 1.91 20.80
CA ASP A 34 10.13 2.61 20.18
C ASP A 34 9.85 4.13 20.13
N PRO A 35 10.72 5.00 20.66
CA PRO A 35 10.51 6.46 20.63
C PRO A 35 10.38 7.04 19.21
N LEU A 36 10.85 6.33 18.18
CA LEU A 36 10.76 6.75 16.80
C LEU A 36 9.44 6.38 16.12
N VAL A 37 8.59 5.55 16.75
CA VAL A 37 7.31 5.09 16.15
C VAL A 37 6.39 6.24 15.74
N ARG A 38 6.44 7.36 16.47
CA ARG A 38 5.66 8.58 16.18
C ARG A 38 6.02 9.25 14.85
N PHE A 39 7.15 8.89 14.24
CA PHE A 39 7.58 9.41 12.95
C PHE A 39 7.21 8.47 11.79
N CYS A 40 6.74 7.24 12.08
CA CYS A 40 6.20 6.36 11.06
C CYS A 40 4.91 6.95 10.46
N ASP A 41 4.78 6.86 9.13
CA ASP A 41 3.68 7.43 8.35
C ASP A 41 3.48 8.95 8.52
N ALA A 42 4.40 9.66 9.20
CA ALA A 42 4.31 11.09 9.43
C ALA A 42 5.09 11.87 8.35
N PRO A 43 4.57 13.01 7.86
CA PRO A 43 5.29 13.82 6.89
C PRO A 43 6.42 14.61 7.57
N ILE A 44 7.58 14.66 6.93
CA ILE A 44 8.78 15.34 7.42
C ILE A 44 9.34 16.19 6.29
N HIS A 45 9.71 17.46 6.53
CA HIS A 45 10.50 18.20 5.55
C HIS A 45 11.78 17.43 5.22
N TRP A 46 12.11 17.29 3.95
CA TRP A 46 13.33 16.60 3.55
C TRP A 46 14.58 17.18 4.24
N SER A 47 14.67 18.50 4.36
CA SER A 47 15.77 19.17 5.07
C SER A 47 15.84 18.83 6.56
N CYS A 48 14.70 18.67 7.23
CA CYS A 48 14.65 18.23 8.63
C CYS A 48 15.10 16.76 8.73
N TYR A 49 14.62 15.90 7.83
CA TYR A 49 14.99 14.49 7.77
C TYR A 49 16.50 14.31 7.54
N ALA A 50 17.06 15.03 6.56
CA ALA A 50 18.47 14.99 6.20
C ALA A 50 19.42 15.32 7.38
N ASN A 51 19.03 16.27 8.23
CA ASN A 51 19.81 16.73 9.38
C ASN A 51 19.46 16.02 10.69
N TRP A 52 18.54 15.07 10.67
CA TRP A 52 18.07 14.40 11.87
C TRP A 52 19.08 13.36 12.36
N SER A 53 19.48 13.43 13.63
CA SER A 53 20.47 12.52 14.22
C SER A 53 20.03 11.06 14.21
N GLU A 54 18.73 10.78 14.29
CA GLU A 54 18.18 9.42 14.29
C GLU A 54 17.88 8.88 12.87
N ARG A 55 18.15 9.68 11.83
CA ARG A 55 17.82 9.37 10.43
C ARG A 55 18.32 8.00 10.00
N GLU A 56 19.58 7.65 10.29
CA GLU A 56 20.15 6.37 9.86
C GLU A 56 19.42 5.18 10.51
N ARG A 57 19.17 5.23 11.82
CA ARG A 57 18.43 4.18 12.54
C ARG A 57 17.03 4.03 11.97
N PHE A 58 16.33 5.15 11.74
CA PHE A 58 14.98 5.15 11.18
C PHE A 58 14.94 4.59 9.76
N ALA A 59 15.84 5.04 8.88
CA ALA A 59 15.98 4.58 7.51
C ALA A 59 16.24 3.07 7.42
N ARG A 60 17.17 2.56 8.24
CA ARG A 60 17.51 1.13 8.29
C ARG A 60 16.34 0.27 8.79
N ALA A 61 15.62 0.72 9.81
CA ALA A 61 14.43 0.03 10.28
C ALA A 61 13.35 -0.05 9.19
N TYR A 62 13.14 1.05 8.46
CA TYR A 62 12.18 1.09 7.36
C TYR A 62 12.61 0.20 6.19
N PHE A 63 13.90 0.20 5.86
CA PHE A 63 14.48 -0.67 4.84
C PHE A 63 14.28 -2.15 5.18
N ALA A 64 14.60 -2.55 6.41
CA ALA A 64 14.39 -3.91 6.91
C ALA A 64 12.91 -4.33 6.88
N PHE A 65 12.02 -3.42 7.26
CA PHE A 65 10.57 -3.64 7.16
C PHE A 65 10.14 -4.00 5.74
N TRP A 66 10.65 -3.30 4.73
CA TRP A 66 10.27 -3.58 3.34
C TRP A 66 10.80 -4.91 2.80
N ILE A 67 11.99 -5.32 3.23
CA ILE A 67 12.53 -6.65 2.91
C ILE A 67 11.60 -7.74 3.45
N GLU A 68 11.14 -7.61 4.69
CA GLU A 68 10.21 -8.56 5.29
C GLU A 68 8.81 -8.49 4.67
N HIS A 69 8.31 -7.28 4.43
CA HIS A 69 6.99 -7.05 3.86
C HIS A 69 6.85 -7.64 2.45
N GLU A 70 7.92 -7.63 1.64
CA GLU A 70 7.91 -8.19 0.29
C GLU A 70 7.52 -9.67 0.24
N LYS A 71 7.85 -10.45 1.28
CA LYS A 71 7.48 -11.88 1.37
C LYS A 71 5.96 -12.08 1.32
N THR A 72 5.21 -11.11 1.80
CA THR A 72 3.74 -11.09 1.81
C THR A 72 3.16 -10.18 0.73
N ASN A 73 3.98 -9.50 -0.05
CA ASN A 73 3.52 -8.60 -1.11
C ASN A 73 3.33 -9.39 -2.41
N PRO A 74 2.09 -9.51 -2.92
CA PRO A 74 1.83 -10.27 -4.14
C PRO A 74 2.23 -9.53 -5.43
N TYR A 75 2.40 -8.21 -5.37
CA TYR A 75 2.56 -7.36 -6.57
C TYR A 75 4.01 -6.98 -6.86
N TRP A 76 4.87 -7.03 -5.83
CA TRP A 76 6.28 -6.69 -5.92
C TRP A 76 7.11 -7.92 -5.62
N ALA A 77 8.06 -8.22 -6.49
CA ALA A 77 8.98 -9.33 -6.31
C ALA A 77 10.41 -8.85 -6.14
N ARG A 78 11.12 -9.39 -5.15
CA ARG A 78 12.55 -9.14 -4.95
C ARG A 78 13.37 -9.68 -6.12
N ILE A 79 14.22 -8.82 -6.67
CA ILE A 79 15.22 -9.19 -7.70
C ILE A 79 16.66 -9.02 -7.23
N PHE A 80 16.91 -8.16 -6.24
CA PHE A 80 18.22 -8.00 -5.63
C PHE A 80 18.09 -7.47 -4.19
N VAL A 81 18.97 -7.90 -3.30
CA VAL A 81 19.07 -7.36 -1.94
C VAL A 81 20.50 -7.50 -1.42
N ASP A 82 20.98 -6.44 -0.79
CA ASP A 82 22.16 -6.46 0.08
C ASP A 82 21.93 -5.50 1.28
N ASP A 83 22.99 -5.21 2.03
CA ASP A 83 22.93 -4.35 3.23
C ASP A 83 22.63 -2.87 2.93
N GLU A 84 22.74 -2.44 1.67
CA GLU A 84 22.63 -1.04 1.26
C GLU A 84 21.47 -0.76 0.30
N VAL A 85 21.04 -1.76 -0.47
CA VAL A 85 19.98 -1.61 -1.46
C VAL A 85 19.06 -2.84 -1.54
N PHE A 86 17.77 -2.57 -1.71
CA PHE A 86 16.75 -3.57 -1.90
C PHE A 86 15.96 -3.23 -3.15
N VAL A 87 15.98 -4.13 -4.13
CA VAL A 87 15.38 -3.91 -5.44
C VAL A 87 14.24 -4.88 -5.66
N THR A 88 13.08 -4.33 -6.00
CA THR A 88 11.88 -5.10 -6.35
C THR A 88 11.35 -4.69 -7.71
N ILE A 89 10.69 -5.62 -8.40
CA ILE A 89 10.03 -5.40 -9.69
C ILE A 89 8.52 -5.56 -9.54
N GLY A 90 7.76 -4.64 -10.13
CA GLY A 90 6.30 -4.64 -10.14
C GLY A 90 5.79 -4.73 -11.58
N PRO A 91 5.46 -5.92 -12.11
CA PRO A 91 5.10 -6.09 -13.52
C PRO A 91 3.75 -5.45 -13.87
N ALA A 92 2.82 -5.39 -12.91
CA ALA A 92 1.51 -4.78 -13.12
C ALA A 92 1.58 -3.25 -13.34
N VAL A 93 2.64 -2.60 -12.83
CA VAL A 93 2.87 -1.16 -12.97
C VAL A 93 4.07 -0.85 -13.87
N SER A 94 4.73 -1.87 -14.43
CA SER A 94 5.91 -1.73 -15.29
C SER A 94 7.04 -0.90 -14.68
N GLU A 95 7.28 -1.06 -13.37
CA GLU A 95 8.31 -0.31 -12.63
C GLU A 95 9.28 -1.23 -11.87
N VAL A 96 10.43 -0.67 -11.55
CA VAL A 96 11.42 -1.16 -10.60
C VAL A 96 11.48 -0.20 -9.41
N SER A 97 11.44 -0.73 -8.20
CA SER A 97 11.58 0.00 -6.94
C SER A 97 12.97 -0.26 -6.37
N ILE A 98 13.71 0.81 -6.11
CA ILE A 98 15.04 0.80 -5.54
C ILE A 98 14.96 1.47 -4.18
N ARG A 99 15.01 0.66 -3.12
CA ARG A 99 15.05 1.18 -1.76
C ARG A 99 16.48 1.28 -1.27
N LEU A 100 16.83 2.40 -0.67
CA LEU A 100 18.19 2.68 -0.19
C LEU A 100 18.21 2.62 1.34
N ALA A 101 19.07 1.77 1.91
CA ALA A 101 19.18 1.66 3.36
C ALA A 101 19.66 2.95 4.03
N ALA A 102 20.51 3.72 3.33
CA ALA A 102 21.11 4.95 3.84
C ALA A 102 20.10 6.09 4.03
N THR A 103 19.01 6.13 3.24
CA THR A 103 18.01 7.21 3.28
C THR A 103 16.60 6.72 3.56
N GLY A 104 16.32 5.42 3.44
CA GLY A 104 14.96 4.88 3.51
C GLY A 104 14.09 5.28 2.31
N SER A 105 14.66 5.97 1.32
CA SER A 105 13.96 6.38 0.11
C SER A 105 13.60 5.19 -0.76
N ASP A 106 12.59 5.37 -1.60
CA ASP A 106 12.14 4.41 -2.60
C ASP A 106 12.08 5.12 -3.95
N ILE A 107 13.04 4.80 -4.83
CA ILE A 107 13.17 5.40 -6.16
C ILE A 107 12.48 4.48 -7.16
N ARG A 108 11.59 5.06 -7.97
CA ARG A 108 10.81 4.35 -8.99
C ARG A 108 11.43 4.58 -10.35
N VAL A 109 11.74 3.50 -11.05
CA VAL A 109 12.33 3.51 -12.39
C VAL A 109 11.42 2.73 -13.32
N PRO A 110 10.92 3.31 -14.42
CA PRO A 110 10.20 2.56 -15.44
C PRO A 110 11.07 1.40 -15.95
N GLN A 111 10.51 0.19 -16.09
CA GLN A 111 11.28 -0.97 -16.54
C GLN A 111 11.93 -0.75 -17.91
N ALA A 112 11.28 -0.01 -18.81
CA ALA A 112 11.82 0.32 -20.12
C ALA A 112 13.06 1.25 -20.08
N GLU A 113 13.27 1.94 -18.96
CA GLU A 113 14.39 2.86 -18.76
C GLU A 113 15.51 2.25 -17.91
N TRP A 114 15.33 1.03 -17.40
CA TRP A 114 16.24 0.40 -16.43
C TRP A 114 17.70 0.38 -16.88
N GLU A 115 17.98 -0.14 -18.07
CA GLU A 115 19.36 -0.23 -18.58
C GLU A 115 19.97 1.16 -18.81
N CYS A 116 19.18 2.15 -19.25
CA CYS A 116 19.65 3.54 -19.41
C CYS A 116 19.90 4.20 -18.05
N TRP A 117 19.01 3.98 -17.10
CA TRP A 117 19.11 4.46 -15.72
C TRP A 117 20.38 3.93 -15.05
N LEU A 118 20.69 2.65 -15.25
CA LEU A 118 21.93 2.04 -14.79
C LEU A 118 23.16 2.77 -15.32
N GLU A 119 23.17 3.23 -16.57
CA GLU A 119 24.30 3.96 -17.15
C GLU A 119 24.57 5.36 -16.55
N GLY A 120 23.74 5.80 -15.62
CA GLY A 120 23.97 7.01 -14.83
C GLY A 120 22.97 8.12 -15.08
N ALA A 121 21.97 7.91 -15.97
CA ALA A 121 20.88 8.87 -16.17
C ALA A 121 20.15 9.20 -14.86
N ALA A 122 20.16 8.27 -13.91
CA ALA A 122 19.70 8.45 -12.53
C ALA A 122 20.27 9.68 -11.81
N LEU A 123 21.54 10.02 -12.06
CA LEU A 123 22.25 11.04 -11.30
C LEU A 123 21.89 12.46 -11.74
N ASP A 124 21.30 12.60 -12.92
CA ASP A 124 20.90 13.87 -13.53
C ASP A 124 19.45 14.25 -13.19
N ASP A 125 18.73 13.39 -12.45
CA ASP A 125 17.38 13.69 -12.01
C ASP A 125 17.37 14.85 -11.01
N ALA A 126 16.71 15.94 -11.40
CA ALA A 126 16.57 17.17 -10.63
C ALA A 126 15.67 17.00 -9.40
N GLU A 127 14.78 16.01 -9.38
CA GLU A 127 13.86 15.75 -8.28
C GLU A 127 14.56 15.01 -7.12
N LEU A 128 15.60 14.24 -7.43
CA LEU A 128 16.39 13.55 -6.42
C LEU A 128 17.08 14.55 -5.50
N GLN A 129 17.12 14.18 -4.23
CA GLN A 129 17.82 14.95 -3.22
C GLN A 129 19.31 14.58 -3.23
N SER A 130 20.18 15.48 -2.74
CA SER A 130 21.63 15.26 -2.77
C SER A 130 22.06 13.93 -2.12
N MET A 131 21.49 13.61 -0.97
CA MET A 131 21.79 12.38 -0.23
C MET A 131 21.30 11.13 -0.96
N GLU A 132 20.21 11.22 -1.72
CA GLU A 132 19.72 10.12 -2.55
C GLU A 132 20.67 9.88 -3.72
N ARG A 133 21.09 10.95 -4.41
CA ARG A 133 22.10 10.85 -5.48
C ARG A 133 23.39 10.22 -5.00
N ASP A 134 23.87 10.60 -3.81
CA ASP A 134 25.09 10.03 -3.24
C ASP A 134 24.93 8.54 -2.90
N ALA A 135 23.78 8.15 -2.31
CA ALA A 135 23.46 6.75 -2.03
C ALA A 135 23.29 5.91 -3.32
N ILE A 136 22.62 6.45 -4.35
CA ILE A 136 22.53 5.80 -5.67
C ILE A 136 23.92 5.58 -6.24
N ARG A 137 24.77 6.63 -6.25
CA ARG A 137 26.14 6.55 -6.79
C ARG A 137 26.95 5.46 -6.11
N ALA A 138 26.77 5.28 -4.79
CA ALA A 138 27.44 4.23 -4.02
C ALA A 138 27.00 2.81 -4.42
N VAL A 139 25.70 2.60 -4.69
CA VAL A 139 25.16 1.26 -4.99
C VAL A 139 25.16 0.91 -6.49
N LEU A 140 25.21 1.90 -7.38
CA LEU A 140 25.06 1.74 -8.83
C LEU A 140 26.02 0.70 -9.45
N PRO A 141 27.33 0.67 -9.12
CA PRO A 141 28.23 -0.34 -9.67
C PRO A 141 27.82 -1.79 -9.34
N ARG A 142 27.30 -2.01 -8.12
CA ARG A 142 26.81 -3.33 -7.71
C ARG A 142 25.51 -3.69 -8.43
N LEU A 143 24.59 -2.74 -8.57
CA LEU A 143 23.36 -2.94 -9.34
C LEU A 143 23.67 -3.30 -10.80
N LYS A 144 24.59 -2.57 -11.46
CA LYS A 144 25.07 -2.90 -12.81
C LYS A 144 25.58 -4.34 -12.91
N SER A 145 26.35 -4.78 -11.91
CA SER A 145 26.91 -6.14 -11.91
C SER A 145 25.86 -7.22 -11.64
N ALA A 146 24.93 -6.98 -10.71
CA ALA A 146 23.99 -7.99 -10.23
C ALA A 146 22.75 -8.12 -11.11
N ILE A 147 22.25 -6.99 -11.62
CA ILE A 147 21.00 -6.90 -12.39
C ILE A 147 21.20 -6.04 -13.65
N PRO A 148 22.12 -6.43 -14.57
CA PRO A 148 22.45 -5.64 -15.77
C PRO A 148 21.30 -5.50 -16.78
N SER A 149 20.25 -6.32 -16.66
CA SER A 149 19.05 -6.21 -17.49
C SER A 149 17.81 -6.60 -16.72
N ILE A 150 16.75 -5.80 -16.89
CA ILE A 150 15.50 -6.03 -16.18
C ILE A 150 14.82 -7.31 -16.61
N LYS A 151 14.98 -7.70 -17.89
CA LYS A 151 14.45 -8.95 -18.42
C LYS A 151 15.03 -10.17 -17.70
N ARG A 152 16.36 -10.22 -17.55
CA ARG A 152 17.04 -11.31 -16.83
C ARG A 152 16.68 -11.34 -15.35
N ALA A 153 16.51 -10.17 -14.74
CA ALA A 153 16.07 -10.07 -13.36
C ALA A 153 14.62 -10.58 -13.18
N ALA A 154 13.73 -10.31 -14.12
CA ALA A 154 12.35 -10.81 -14.08
C ALA A 154 12.27 -12.34 -14.26
N GLU A 155 13.20 -12.94 -15.01
CA GLU A 155 13.29 -14.39 -15.22
C GLU A 155 13.72 -15.15 -13.94
N SER A 156 14.34 -14.50 -12.96
CA SER A 156 14.73 -15.13 -11.68
C SER A 156 13.64 -15.13 -10.63
N VAL A 157 12.51 -14.47 -10.88
CA VAL A 157 11.38 -14.36 -9.94
C VAL A 157 10.48 -15.60 -10.01
N ASP A 158 10.12 -16.15 -8.86
CA ASP A 158 9.05 -17.14 -8.75
C ASP A 158 7.66 -16.48 -8.84
N TRP A 159 7.22 -16.25 -10.07
CA TRP A 159 5.90 -15.67 -10.33
C TRP A 159 4.75 -16.58 -9.88
N ASN A 160 4.94 -17.89 -9.82
CA ASN A 160 3.91 -18.81 -9.35
C ASN A 160 3.64 -18.59 -7.87
N ALA A 161 4.70 -18.45 -7.04
CA ALA A 161 4.54 -18.11 -5.63
C ALA A 161 3.80 -16.77 -5.43
N LYS A 162 4.10 -15.75 -6.26
CA LYS A 162 3.39 -14.46 -6.21
C LYS A 162 1.92 -14.60 -6.62
N HIS A 163 1.60 -15.38 -7.65
CA HIS A 163 0.23 -15.66 -8.03
C HIS A 163 -0.54 -16.41 -6.94
N SER A 164 0.09 -17.36 -6.24
CA SER A 164 -0.51 -18.01 -5.08
C SER A 164 -0.87 -17.02 -3.98
N LEU A 165 -0.01 -16.02 -3.71
CA LEU A 165 -0.31 -14.95 -2.75
C LEU A 165 -1.47 -14.04 -3.20
N ILE A 166 -1.57 -13.71 -4.49
CA ILE A 166 -2.71 -12.96 -5.05
C ILE A 166 -4.00 -13.71 -4.76
N ASN A 167 -4.02 -15.01 -5.03
CA ASN A 167 -5.21 -15.84 -4.87
C ASN A 167 -5.63 -15.99 -3.41
N SER A 168 -4.67 -16.23 -2.50
CA SER A 168 -4.99 -16.36 -1.06
C SER A 168 -5.49 -15.03 -0.48
N GLN A 169 -4.84 -13.91 -0.78
CA GLN A 169 -5.25 -12.60 -0.27
C GLN A 169 -6.54 -12.08 -0.92
N GLY A 170 -6.77 -12.40 -2.20
CA GLY A 170 -8.01 -12.08 -2.89
C GLY A 170 -9.20 -12.77 -2.24
N TRP A 171 -9.03 -14.06 -1.90
CA TRP A 171 -10.03 -14.84 -1.17
C TRP A 171 -10.27 -14.28 0.23
N GLU A 172 -9.22 -14.00 1.02
CA GLU A 172 -9.36 -13.42 2.36
C GLU A 172 -10.05 -12.05 2.36
N ARG A 173 -9.71 -11.17 1.41
CA ARG A 173 -10.36 -9.85 1.29
C ARG A 173 -11.82 -10.00 0.89
N GLN A 174 -12.13 -10.84 -0.09
CA GLN A 174 -13.51 -11.08 -0.51
C GLN A 174 -14.34 -11.65 0.65
N ASN A 175 -13.84 -12.65 1.35
CA ASN A 175 -14.56 -13.26 2.47
C ASN A 175 -14.73 -12.30 3.64
N ARG A 176 -13.72 -11.52 4.01
CA ARG A 176 -13.87 -10.49 5.06
C ARG A 176 -14.91 -9.44 4.67
N THR A 177 -14.90 -8.99 3.40
CA THR A 177 -15.95 -8.06 2.93
C THR A 177 -17.33 -8.70 2.92
N TYR A 178 -17.45 -10.00 2.64
CA TYR A 178 -18.73 -10.71 2.68
C TYR A 178 -19.21 -10.94 4.10
N GLU A 179 -18.33 -11.28 5.04
CA GLU A 179 -18.69 -11.46 6.44
C GLU A 179 -19.24 -10.15 7.04
N GLU A 180 -18.51 -9.04 6.88
CA GLU A 180 -18.93 -7.72 7.36
C GLU A 180 -20.22 -7.26 6.68
N TYR A 181 -20.32 -7.45 5.36
CA TYR A 181 -21.52 -7.12 4.58
C TYR A 181 -22.73 -7.98 5.01
N ASN A 182 -22.55 -9.28 5.21
CA ASN A 182 -23.60 -10.21 5.64
C ASN A 182 -24.02 -9.93 7.08
N ALA A 183 -23.09 -9.56 7.96
CA ALA A 183 -23.42 -9.09 9.31
C ALA A 183 -24.32 -7.85 9.26
N ARG A 184 -24.03 -6.88 8.38
CA ARG A 184 -24.90 -5.71 8.15
C ARG A 184 -26.26 -6.10 7.58
N CYS A 185 -26.34 -7.09 6.69
CA CYS A 185 -27.62 -7.63 6.22
C CYS A 185 -28.42 -8.27 7.35
N ARG A 186 -27.79 -9.10 8.20
CA ARG A 186 -28.48 -9.71 9.35
C ARG A 186 -28.99 -8.67 10.34
N GLU A 187 -28.20 -7.62 10.59
CA GLU A 187 -28.64 -6.50 11.42
C GLU A 187 -29.79 -5.72 10.77
N GLY A 188 -29.70 -5.44 9.47
CA GLY A 188 -30.78 -4.81 8.70
C GLY A 188 -32.07 -5.65 8.73
N TYR A 189 -31.96 -6.98 8.68
CA TYR A 189 -33.12 -7.88 8.78
C TYR A 189 -33.82 -7.76 10.14
N ARG A 190 -33.07 -7.74 11.25
CA ARG A 190 -33.65 -7.54 12.59
C ARG A 190 -34.40 -6.20 12.69
N ARG A 191 -33.84 -5.14 12.12
CA ARG A 191 -34.49 -3.82 12.07
C ARG A 191 -35.76 -3.84 11.23
N ILE A 192 -35.77 -4.52 10.09
CA ILE A 192 -36.97 -4.70 9.26
C ILE A 192 -38.06 -5.45 10.03
N GLU A 193 -37.72 -6.50 10.79
CA GLU A 193 -38.71 -7.24 11.59
C GLU A 193 -39.32 -6.39 12.72
N GLN A 194 -38.54 -5.46 13.28
CA GLN A 194 -39.00 -4.57 14.37
C GLN A 194 -39.77 -3.35 13.87
N ASP A 195 -39.20 -2.63 12.91
CA ASP A 195 -39.65 -1.28 12.53
C ASP A 195 -40.35 -1.25 11.16
N GLY A 196 -40.24 -2.33 10.37
CA GLY A 196 -40.54 -2.29 8.94
C GLY A 196 -39.52 -1.46 8.15
N LEU A 197 -39.67 -1.42 6.83
CA LEU A 197 -38.78 -0.65 5.96
C LEU A 197 -39.47 -0.26 4.65
N SER A 198 -39.18 0.93 4.14
CA SER A 198 -39.51 1.33 2.78
C SER A 198 -38.62 0.61 1.78
N CYS A 199 -39.21 -0.14 0.84
CA CYS A 199 -38.42 -0.74 -0.24
C CYS A 199 -37.73 0.35 -1.07
N PRO A 200 -36.40 0.32 -1.27
CA PRO A 200 -35.68 1.38 -2.00
C PRO A 200 -36.06 1.46 -3.48
N HIS A 201 -36.65 0.39 -4.03
CA HIS A 201 -37.03 0.32 -5.44
C HIS A 201 -38.46 0.76 -5.74
N CYS A 202 -39.41 0.47 -4.84
CA CYS A 202 -40.84 0.77 -5.08
C CYS A 202 -41.45 1.72 -4.06
N GLY A 203 -40.70 2.14 -3.05
CA GLY A 203 -41.10 3.12 -2.04
C GLY A 203 -42.21 2.65 -1.09
N ARG A 204 -42.66 1.40 -1.18
CA ARG A 204 -43.69 0.87 -0.28
C ARG A 204 -43.06 0.42 1.03
N ASP A 205 -43.66 0.86 2.13
CA ASP A 205 -43.39 0.35 3.46
C ASP A 205 -43.96 -1.05 3.60
N SER A 206 -43.15 -1.98 4.08
CA SER A 206 -43.57 -3.36 4.32
C SER A 206 -42.72 -3.98 5.44
N GLN A 207 -43.24 -5.00 6.09
CA GLN A 207 -42.44 -5.96 6.85
C GLN A 207 -42.22 -7.26 6.06
N ASP A 208 -42.92 -7.40 4.92
CA ASP A 208 -42.92 -8.60 4.09
C ASP A 208 -41.76 -8.56 3.08
N PHE A 209 -40.54 -8.64 3.62
CA PHE A 209 -39.32 -8.87 2.85
C PHE A 209 -38.87 -10.31 3.05
N ARG A 210 -38.37 -10.94 1.98
CA ARG A 210 -37.66 -12.20 2.09
C ARG A 210 -36.18 -11.89 2.28
N PHE A 211 -35.62 -12.28 3.42
CA PHE A 211 -34.18 -12.28 3.61
C PHE A 211 -33.58 -13.61 3.14
N LEU A 212 -32.54 -13.52 2.31
CA LEU A 212 -31.74 -14.64 1.86
C LEU A 212 -30.37 -14.52 2.51
N ASP A 213 -30.24 -15.17 3.67
CA ASP A 213 -28.97 -15.35 4.37
C ASP A 213 -28.19 -16.43 3.63
N VAL A 214 -27.04 -16.04 3.07
CA VAL A 214 -26.14 -16.94 2.38
C VAL A 214 -24.84 -17.07 3.18
N ASP A 215 -24.08 -18.12 2.88
CA ASP A 215 -22.80 -18.45 3.50
C ASP A 215 -21.72 -17.36 3.32
N GLU A 216 -20.58 -17.58 3.98
CA GLU A 216 -19.42 -16.68 4.04
C GLU A 216 -18.81 -16.39 2.65
N GLU A 217 -19.16 -17.17 1.63
CA GLU A 217 -18.63 -17.05 0.27
C GLU A 217 -19.50 -16.16 -0.64
N ARG A 218 -20.66 -15.69 -0.17
CA ARG A 218 -21.61 -14.90 -0.99
C ARG A 218 -22.22 -13.75 -0.21
N LYS A 219 -22.71 -12.74 -0.94
CA LYS A 219 -23.45 -11.61 -0.34
C LYS A 219 -24.89 -12.01 -0.03
N SER A 220 -25.30 -11.83 1.22
CA SER A 220 -26.69 -11.92 1.68
C SER A 220 -27.49 -10.72 1.18
N TYR A 221 -28.80 -10.88 0.95
CA TYR A 221 -29.61 -9.81 0.41
C TYR A 221 -31.09 -9.95 0.78
N PHE A 222 -31.82 -8.86 0.61
CA PHE A 222 -33.26 -8.78 0.81
C PHE A 222 -33.97 -8.85 -0.54
N VAL A 223 -35.19 -9.38 -0.57
CA VAL A 223 -36.08 -9.36 -1.74
C VAL A 223 -37.44 -8.81 -1.31
N CYS A 224 -37.86 -7.71 -1.94
CA CYS A 224 -39.18 -7.13 -1.71
C CYS A 224 -40.27 -8.01 -2.32
N ARG A 225 -41.27 -8.45 -1.54
CA ARG A 225 -42.34 -9.30 -2.09
C ARG A 225 -43.32 -8.57 -3.01
N ASN A 226 -43.40 -7.24 -2.91
CA ASN A 226 -44.30 -6.46 -3.76
C ASN A 226 -43.74 -6.22 -5.18
N CYS A 227 -42.44 -5.94 -5.30
CA CYS A 227 -41.81 -5.66 -6.61
C CYS A 227 -40.80 -6.72 -7.07
N ALA A 228 -40.56 -7.75 -6.25
CA ALA A 228 -39.63 -8.86 -6.49
C ALA A 228 -38.15 -8.47 -6.74
N ARG A 229 -37.75 -7.22 -6.50
CA ARG A 229 -36.35 -6.79 -6.65
C ARG A 229 -35.53 -7.06 -5.40
N SER A 230 -34.26 -7.41 -5.60
CA SER A 230 -33.27 -7.57 -4.54
C SER A 230 -32.55 -6.26 -4.21
N PHE A 231 -32.07 -6.15 -2.98
CA PHE A 231 -31.27 -5.03 -2.50
C PHE A 231 -30.40 -5.45 -1.31
N GLY A 232 -29.34 -4.67 -1.05
CA GLY A 232 -28.38 -4.87 0.01
C GLY A 232 -28.51 -3.88 1.17
N PRO A 233 -27.60 -3.94 2.15
CA PRO A 233 -27.59 -3.05 3.30
C PRO A 233 -27.15 -1.63 2.93
N ASP A 234 -26.48 -1.45 1.79
CA ASP A 234 -26.09 -0.13 1.26
C ASP A 234 -27.24 0.59 0.54
N ASP A 235 -28.31 -0.13 0.19
CA ASP A 235 -29.53 0.44 -0.40
C ASP A 235 -30.54 0.89 0.67
N LEU A 236 -30.27 0.56 1.94
CA LEU A 236 -31.08 0.95 3.09
C LEU A 236 -30.73 2.39 3.48
N LYS A 237 -31.70 3.31 3.34
CA LYS A 237 -31.57 4.69 3.80
C LYS A 237 -32.13 4.86 5.21
#